data_AF-A0A662A6B8-F1
#
_entry.id   AF-A0A662A6B8-F1
#
_cell.length_a   1.000
_cell.length_b   1.000
_cell.length_c   1.000
_cell.angle_alpha   90.00
_cell.angle_beta   90.00
_cell.angle_gamma   90.00
#
_symmetry.space_group_name_H-M   'P 1'
#
loop_
_entity.id
_entity.type
_entity.pdbx_description
1 polymer ?
#
loop_
_entity_poly.entity_id
_entity_poly.type
_entity_poly.pdbx_seq_one_letter_code
_entity_poly.pdbx_strand_id
1 'polypeptide(L)'
;MTDNQENKYNMYESTLAVLKANNTVWSPIAPIGETITSIEAKMKLVRDYRQVQEKDTTGITINKHNIESNLVDAMIKVISGLIAHATVTENPELLNSINYNRNNLQRSRDNILYDKAQLIFNTATPLATELATYLVTQPDIDAINTLSSDYLTAIPAKRAAVSASKTSTANIKNTFKELDNLFKGKLDNLLILFQVPNSTFYNEYKAARTIIDLGVRHETEKTLISGTVENFETEFPINEAYVWIVEKGISYTTGPDGAFTLDVGQAGTYTVKVEKPGYITYTEDPVTIAKNDEITLDIQLEPKQ
;
A
#
# COMPACT_ATOMS: atom_id res chain seq x y z
N MET A 1 -2.24 14.81 0.75
CA MET A 1 -2.76 16.16 1.08
C MET A 1 -2.73 16.34 2.58
N THR A 2 -2.77 17.57 3.10
CA THR A 2 -2.98 17.81 4.54
C THR A 2 -4.47 17.86 4.87
N ASP A 3 -4.85 17.68 6.14
CA ASP A 3 -6.26 17.73 6.59
C ASP A 3 -6.93 19.06 6.19
N ASN A 4 -6.22 20.18 6.38
CA ASN A 4 -6.69 21.50 5.93
C ASN A 4 -6.94 21.56 4.41
N GLN A 5 -6.12 20.87 3.61
CA GLN A 5 -6.32 20.82 2.16
C GLN A 5 -7.50 19.93 1.79
N GLU A 6 -7.73 18.82 2.51
CA GLU A 6 -8.88 17.94 2.30
C GLU A 6 -10.19 18.64 2.68
N ASN A 7 -10.26 19.26 3.86
CA ASN A 7 -11.42 20.06 4.29
C ASN A 7 -11.76 21.16 3.28
N LYS A 8 -10.74 21.80 2.72
CA LYS A 8 -10.90 22.83 1.70
C LYS A 8 -11.37 22.25 0.36
N TYR A 9 -10.86 21.08 -0.02
CA TYR A 9 -11.30 20.38 -1.22
C TYR A 9 -12.78 19.99 -1.12
N ASN A 10 -13.20 19.47 0.03
CA ASN A 10 -14.60 19.12 0.32
C ASN A 10 -15.52 20.35 0.26
N MET A 11 -15.03 21.51 0.72
CA MET A 11 -15.75 22.78 0.57
C MET A 11 -15.90 23.17 -0.92
N TYR A 12 -14.87 22.98 -1.74
CA TYR A 12 -14.99 23.23 -3.18
C TYR A 12 -16.01 22.28 -3.84
N GLU A 13 -16.02 20.98 -3.48
CA GLU A 13 -17.01 20.01 -3.98
C GLU A 13 -18.43 20.42 -3.60
N SER A 14 -18.64 20.81 -2.34
CA SER A 14 -19.93 21.28 -1.84
C SER A 14 -20.40 22.54 -2.57
N THR A 15 -19.49 23.47 -2.83
CA THR A 15 -19.79 24.69 -3.61
C THR A 15 -20.21 24.35 -5.03
N LEU A 16 -19.47 23.47 -5.72
CA LEU A 16 -19.82 23.02 -7.07
C LEU A 16 -21.17 22.30 -7.12
N ALA A 17 -21.52 21.54 -6.08
CA ALA A 17 -22.83 20.89 -5.97
C ALA A 17 -23.97 21.92 -5.93
N VAL A 18 -23.84 23.00 -5.15
CA VAL A 18 -24.82 24.10 -5.10
C VAL A 18 -24.91 24.83 -6.44
N LEU A 19 -23.78 25.10 -7.10
CA LEU A 19 -23.77 25.71 -8.43
C LEU A 19 -24.50 24.80 -9.43
N LYS A 20 -24.19 23.50 -9.46
CA LYS A 20 -24.82 22.55 -10.36
C LYS A 20 -26.33 22.44 -10.13
N ALA A 21 -26.77 22.42 -8.88
CA ALA A 21 -28.20 22.39 -8.53
C ALA A 21 -28.95 23.64 -9.02
N ASN A 22 -28.27 24.78 -9.06
CA ASN A 22 -28.83 26.07 -9.48
C ASN A 22 -28.41 26.49 -10.91
N ASN A 23 -28.03 25.53 -11.76
CA ASN A 23 -27.50 25.81 -13.11
C ASN A 23 -28.35 26.78 -13.93
N THR A 24 -29.68 26.58 -13.93
CA THR A 24 -30.61 27.43 -14.69
C THR A 24 -30.61 28.90 -14.25
N VAL A 25 -30.15 29.20 -13.04
CA VAL A 25 -30.09 30.56 -12.48
C VAL A 25 -28.89 31.33 -13.03
N TRP A 26 -27.72 30.70 -13.09
CA TRP A 26 -26.47 31.39 -13.47
C TRP A 26 -25.99 31.09 -14.88
N SER A 27 -26.48 30.03 -15.54
CA SER A 27 -26.05 29.65 -16.89
C SER A 27 -26.21 30.73 -17.96
N PRO A 28 -27.16 31.69 -17.90
CA PRO A 28 -27.21 32.81 -18.84
C PRO A 28 -25.99 33.75 -18.76
N ILE A 29 -25.23 33.71 -17.65
CA ILE A 29 -24.05 34.53 -17.43
C ILE A 29 -22.81 33.72 -17.79
N ALA A 30 -22.43 33.72 -19.07
CA ALA A 30 -21.35 32.89 -19.61
C ALA A 30 -20.01 32.93 -18.81
N PRO A 31 -19.53 34.09 -18.31
CA PRO A 31 -18.30 34.14 -17.51
C PRO A 31 -18.32 33.28 -16.23
N ILE A 32 -19.51 33.01 -15.66
CA ILE A 32 -19.66 32.10 -14.52
C ILE A 32 -19.38 30.67 -14.96
N GLY A 33 -19.97 30.23 -16.06
CA GLY A 33 -19.76 28.88 -16.62
C GLY A 33 -18.30 28.61 -17.00
N GLU A 34 -17.61 29.59 -17.59
CA GLU A 34 -16.17 29.49 -17.90
C GLU A 34 -15.31 29.37 -16.64
N THR A 35 -15.66 30.11 -15.59
CA THR A 35 -14.95 30.06 -14.30
C THR A 35 -15.17 28.72 -13.60
N ILE A 36 -16.41 28.19 -13.61
CA ILE A 36 -16.74 26.86 -13.07
C ILE A 36 -15.95 25.77 -13.80
N THR A 37 -15.92 25.80 -15.13
CA THR A 37 -15.15 24.84 -15.94
C THR A 37 -13.66 24.84 -15.57
N SER A 38 -13.10 26.04 -15.35
CA SER A 38 -11.71 26.19 -14.91
C SER A 38 -11.48 25.60 -13.50
N ILE A 39 -12.43 25.80 -12.59
CA ILE A 39 -12.37 25.22 -11.23
C ILE A 39 -12.43 23.70 -11.29
N GLU A 40 -13.36 23.12 -12.04
CA GLU A 40 -13.51 21.66 -12.20
C GLU A 40 -12.22 21.03 -12.77
N ALA A 41 -11.63 21.65 -13.80
CA ALA A 41 -10.36 21.19 -14.35
C ALA A 41 -9.22 21.20 -13.32
N LYS A 42 -9.15 22.25 -12.48
CA LYS A 42 -8.14 22.36 -11.41
C LYS A 42 -8.40 21.37 -10.27
N MET A 43 -9.64 21.13 -9.89
CA MET A 43 -9.99 20.10 -8.92
C MET A 43 -9.61 18.70 -9.41
N LYS A 44 -9.83 18.40 -10.70
CA LYS A 44 -9.35 17.15 -11.31
C LYS A 44 -7.83 17.01 -11.19
N LEU A 45 -7.08 18.07 -11.49
CA LEU A 45 -5.62 18.06 -11.33
C LEU A 45 -5.19 17.76 -9.90
N VAL A 46 -5.87 18.31 -8.88
CA VAL A 46 -5.59 17.97 -7.47
C VAL A 46 -5.75 16.47 -7.22
N ARG A 47 -6.85 15.85 -7.70
CA ARG A 47 -7.07 14.40 -7.56
C ARG A 47 -6.00 13.58 -8.30
N ASP A 48 -5.66 13.95 -9.53
CA ASP A 48 -4.64 13.26 -10.33
C ASP A 48 -3.26 13.31 -9.61
N TYR A 49 -2.86 14.47 -9.09
CA TYR A 49 -1.63 14.60 -8.31
C TYR A 49 -1.68 13.85 -6.97
N ARG A 50 -2.86 13.79 -6.33
CA ARG A 50 -3.04 13.03 -5.07
C ARG A 50 -2.85 11.53 -5.30
N GLN A 51 -3.35 10.98 -6.40
CA GLN A 51 -3.16 9.57 -6.76
C GLN A 51 -1.67 9.22 -6.93
N VAL A 52 -0.89 10.12 -7.54
CA VAL A 52 0.57 9.93 -7.66
C VAL A 52 1.25 9.99 -6.29
N GLN A 53 0.81 10.90 -5.41
CA GLN A 53 1.34 11.07 -4.06
C GLN A 53 1.02 9.88 -3.12
N GLU A 54 -0.16 9.29 -3.24
CA GLU A 54 -0.62 8.18 -2.38
C GLU A 54 -0.05 6.82 -2.78
N LYS A 55 0.49 6.70 -4.00
CA LYS A 55 1.02 5.43 -4.49
C LYS A 55 2.18 4.93 -3.63
N ASP A 56 1.99 3.81 -2.94
CA ASP A 56 3.09 3.11 -2.28
C ASP A 56 4.11 2.61 -3.31
N THR A 57 5.38 2.85 -3.01
CA THR A 57 6.52 2.54 -3.87
C THR A 57 7.38 1.41 -3.29
N THR A 58 6.96 0.75 -2.21
CA THR A 58 7.66 -0.39 -1.61
C THR A 58 7.75 -1.57 -2.57
N GLY A 59 6.67 -1.84 -3.32
CA GLY A 59 6.65 -2.87 -4.36
C GLY A 59 7.70 -2.69 -5.46
N ILE A 60 8.13 -1.44 -5.75
CA ILE A 60 9.18 -1.17 -6.73
C ILE A 60 10.53 -1.75 -6.27
N THR A 61 10.84 -1.64 -4.98
CA THR A 61 12.08 -2.17 -4.41
C THR A 61 12.08 -3.69 -4.42
N ILE A 62 10.97 -4.32 -4.02
CA ILE A 62 10.79 -5.78 -4.06
C ILE A 62 10.96 -6.29 -5.50
N ASN A 63 10.29 -5.63 -6.46
CA ASN A 63 10.37 -6.02 -7.86
C ASN A 63 11.81 -5.93 -8.41
N LYS A 64 12.55 -4.84 -8.10
CA LYS A 64 13.96 -4.72 -8.50
C LYS A 64 14.78 -5.88 -7.95
N HIS A 65 14.60 -6.22 -6.67
CA HIS A 65 15.34 -7.32 -6.04
C HIS A 65 15.01 -8.69 -6.67
N ASN A 66 13.75 -8.94 -7.00
CA ASN A 66 13.34 -10.16 -7.69
C ASN A 66 13.97 -10.27 -9.08
N ILE A 67 13.96 -9.18 -9.86
CA ILE A 67 14.61 -9.13 -11.18
C ILE A 67 16.12 -9.37 -11.04
N GLU A 68 16.77 -8.78 -10.04
CA GLU A 68 18.19 -8.97 -9.76
C GLU A 68 18.51 -10.46 -9.46
N SER A 69 17.73 -11.09 -8.58
CA SER A 69 17.91 -12.51 -8.24
C SER A 69 17.75 -13.40 -9.47
N ASN A 70 16.69 -13.18 -10.26
CA ASN A 70 16.43 -13.94 -11.48
C ASN A 70 17.54 -13.75 -12.52
N LEU A 71 18.04 -12.53 -12.68
CA LEU A 71 19.17 -12.24 -13.58
C LEU A 71 20.43 -12.99 -13.14
N VAL A 72 20.76 -12.94 -11.84
CA VAL A 72 21.93 -13.65 -11.30
C VAL A 72 21.79 -15.17 -11.48
N ASP A 73 20.61 -15.73 -11.28
CA ASP A 73 20.37 -17.16 -11.47
C ASP A 73 20.54 -17.58 -12.94
N ALA A 74 20.02 -16.78 -13.88
CA ALA A 74 20.23 -16.98 -15.32
C ALA A 74 21.71 -16.90 -15.71
N MET A 75 22.43 -15.89 -15.20
CA MET A 75 23.87 -15.74 -15.41
C MET A 75 24.65 -16.95 -14.91
N ILE A 76 24.35 -17.45 -13.70
CA ILE A 76 25.05 -18.60 -13.12
C ILE A 76 24.81 -19.88 -13.91
N LYS A 77 23.59 -20.11 -14.41
CA LYS A 77 23.30 -21.26 -15.29
C LYS A 77 24.18 -21.23 -16.54
N VAL A 78 24.23 -20.10 -17.24
CA VAL A 78 25.01 -19.96 -18.48
C VAL A 78 26.52 -20.00 -18.22
N ILE A 79 27.01 -19.34 -17.15
CA ILE A 79 28.42 -19.42 -16.72
C ILE A 79 28.82 -20.88 -16.48
N SER A 80 27.97 -21.68 -15.83
CA SER A 80 28.27 -23.09 -15.54
C SER A 80 28.44 -23.92 -16.82
N GLY A 81 27.57 -23.70 -17.83
CA GLY A 81 27.70 -24.36 -19.13
C GLY A 81 28.95 -23.92 -19.90
N LEU A 82 29.27 -22.62 -19.88
CA LEU A 82 30.50 -22.10 -20.49
C LEU A 82 31.77 -22.64 -19.83
N ILE A 83 31.80 -22.74 -18.50
CA ILE A 83 32.93 -23.35 -17.76
C ILE A 83 33.08 -24.83 -18.13
N ALA A 84 31.97 -25.58 -18.20
CA ALA A 84 31.99 -26.99 -18.59
C ALA A 84 32.53 -27.17 -20.01
N HIS A 85 32.02 -26.37 -20.96
CA HIS A 85 32.50 -26.36 -22.35
C HIS A 85 33.99 -26.00 -22.46
N ALA A 86 34.43 -24.96 -21.75
CA ALA A 86 35.83 -24.51 -21.76
C ALA A 86 36.78 -25.54 -21.13
N THR A 87 36.31 -26.30 -20.14
CA THR A 87 37.08 -27.36 -19.49
C THR A 87 37.32 -28.53 -20.44
N VAL A 88 36.30 -28.94 -21.21
CA VAL A 88 36.42 -30.03 -22.18
C VAL A 88 37.25 -29.64 -23.40
N THR A 89 37.19 -28.36 -23.81
CA THR A 89 37.95 -27.83 -24.95
C THR A 89 39.33 -27.30 -24.59
N GLU A 90 39.74 -27.40 -23.32
CA GLU A 90 41.01 -26.88 -22.79
C GLU A 90 41.26 -25.40 -23.17
N ASN A 91 40.23 -24.55 -23.07
CA ASN A 91 40.30 -23.12 -23.43
C ASN A 91 40.42 -22.22 -22.17
N PRO A 92 41.64 -21.86 -21.74
CA PRO A 92 41.85 -21.03 -20.55
C PRO A 92 41.43 -19.57 -20.74
N GLU A 93 41.38 -19.05 -21.98
CA GLU A 93 40.92 -17.69 -22.24
C GLU A 93 39.43 -17.56 -21.92
N LEU A 94 38.63 -18.54 -22.36
CA LEU A 94 37.20 -18.58 -22.06
C LEU A 94 36.97 -18.68 -20.55
N LEU A 95 37.66 -19.58 -19.84
CA LEU A 95 37.52 -19.71 -18.38
C LEU A 95 37.79 -18.39 -17.64
N ASN A 96 38.85 -17.67 -18.02
CA ASN A 96 39.21 -16.42 -17.35
C ASN A 96 38.28 -15.26 -17.69
N SER A 97 37.67 -15.27 -18.89
CA SER A 97 36.78 -14.20 -19.35
C SER A 97 35.45 -14.12 -18.60
N ILE A 98 35.00 -15.23 -17.99
CA ILE A 98 33.67 -15.38 -17.37
C ILE A 98 33.73 -15.90 -15.92
N ASN A 99 34.83 -15.68 -15.21
CA ASN A 99 35.03 -16.16 -13.84
C ASN A 99 34.23 -15.33 -12.80
N TYR A 100 32.92 -15.49 -12.81
CA TYR A 100 32.01 -14.86 -11.85
C TYR A 100 31.29 -15.91 -11.01
N ASN A 101 31.14 -15.63 -9.72
CA ASN A 101 30.30 -16.42 -8.81
C ASN A 101 29.09 -15.62 -8.32
N ARG A 102 28.08 -16.30 -7.77
CA ARG A 102 26.82 -15.66 -7.34
C ARG A 102 27.05 -14.46 -6.43
N ASN A 103 27.91 -14.60 -5.43
CA ASN A 103 28.21 -13.52 -4.48
C ASN A 103 28.90 -12.32 -5.15
N ASN A 104 29.79 -12.56 -6.12
CA ASN A 104 30.43 -11.49 -6.91
C ASN A 104 29.38 -10.72 -7.74
N LEU A 105 28.42 -11.43 -8.33
CA LEU A 105 27.36 -10.82 -9.12
C LEU A 105 26.40 -10.00 -8.25
N GLN A 106 25.86 -10.57 -7.17
CA GLN A 106 24.94 -9.89 -6.25
C GLN A 106 25.55 -8.67 -5.56
N ARG A 107 26.88 -8.62 -5.40
CA ARG A 107 27.58 -7.47 -4.81
C ARG A 107 28.08 -6.47 -5.85
N SER A 108 27.85 -6.73 -7.14
CA SER A 108 28.21 -5.80 -8.21
C SER A 108 27.33 -4.57 -8.14
N ARG A 109 27.88 -3.42 -8.53
CA ARG A 109 27.05 -2.21 -8.68
C ARG A 109 26.04 -2.43 -9.81
N ASP A 110 24.88 -1.82 -9.70
CA ASP A 110 23.77 -1.97 -10.66
C ASP A 110 24.20 -1.97 -12.14
N ASN A 111 24.89 -0.93 -12.61
CA ASN A 111 25.36 -0.87 -14.01
C ASN A 111 26.43 -1.90 -14.33
N ILE A 112 27.30 -2.24 -13.36
CA ILE A 112 28.34 -3.25 -13.56
C ILE A 112 27.72 -4.64 -13.70
N LEU A 113 26.62 -4.93 -12.98
CA LEU A 113 25.90 -6.18 -13.12
C LEU A 113 25.32 -6.32 -14.54
N TYR A 114 24.76 -5.24 -15.09
CA TYR A 114 24.31 -5.18 -16.47
C TYR A 114 25.44 -5.45 -17.46
N ASP A 115 26.59 -4.77 -17.31
CA ASP A 115 27.75 -4.96 -18.20
C ASP A 115 28.26 -6.40 -18.18
N LYS A 116 28.31 -7.03 -17.00
CA LYS A 116 28.66 -8.45 -16.84
C LYS A 116 27.64 -9.37 -17.50
N ALA A 117 26.35 -9.09 -17.37
CA ALA A 117 25.30 -9.86 -18.01
C ALA A 117 25.46 -9.83 -19.54
N GLN A 118 25.71 -8.65 -20.10
CA GLN A 118 25.94 -8.47 -21.53
C GLN A 118 27.23 -9.18 -22.01
N LEU A 119 28.30 -9.14 -21.22
CA LEU A 119 29.51 -9.91 -21.51
C LEU A 119 29.23 -11.42 -21.60
N ILE A 120 28.49 -11.97 -20.63
CA ILE A 120 28.14 -13.41 -20.62
C ILE A 120 27.25 -13.75 -21.81
N PHE A 121 26.22 -12.94 -22.09
CA PHE A 121 25.33 -13.12 -23.23
C PHE A 121 26.09 -13.13 -24.57
N ASN A 122 26.97 -12.15 -24.79
CA ASN A 122 27.76 -12.05 -26.01
C ASN A 122 28.78 -13.19 -26.16
N THR A 123 29.26 -13.74 -25.05
CA THR A 123 30.17 -14.90 -25.05
C THR A 123 29.41 -16.21 -25.32
N ALA A 124 28.19 -16.35 -24.77
CA ALA A 124 27.37 -17.56 -24.90
C ALA A 124 26.68 -17.69 -26.27
N THR A 125 26.22 -16.57 -26.83
CA THR A 125 25.47 -16.53 -28.09
C THR A 125 26.15 -17.29 -29.25
N PRO A 126 27.44 -17.07 -29.56
CA PRO A 126 28.10 -17.83 -30.64
C PRO A 126 28.29 -19.32 -30.32
N LEU A 127 28.21 -19.72 -29.05
CA LEU A 127 28.42 -21.10 -28.59
C LEU A 127 27.11 -21.83 -28.26
N ALA A 128 25.95 -21.24 -28.57
CA ALA A 128 24.65 -21.73 -28.12
C ALA A 128 24.35 -23.20 -28.49
N THR A 129 24.77 -23.63 -29.68
CA THR A 129 24.59 -25.03 -30.14
C THR A 129 25.42 -26.01 -29.33
N GLU A 130 26.64 -25.63 -28.95
CA GLU A 130 27.57 -26.46 -28.17
C GLU A 130 27.14 -26.51 -26.70
N LEU A 131 26.67 -25.37 -26.18
CA LEU A 131 26.16 -25.21 -24.81
C LEU A 131 24.91 -26.06 -24.52
N ALA A 132 24.13 -26.43 -25.54
CA ALA A 132 22.99 -27.31 -25.41
C ALA A 132 23.36 -28.69 -24.82
N THR A 133 24.57 -29.19 -25.08
CA THR A 133 25.08 -30.44 -24.50
C THR A 133 25.30 -30.35 -22.99
N TYR A 134 25.46 -29.14 -22.45
CA TYR A 134 25.65 -28.83 -21.04
C TYR A 134 24.38 -28.27 -20.39
N LEU A 135 23.20 -28.61 -20.94
CA LEU A 135 21.88 -28.21 -20.43
C LEU A 135 21.62 -26.69 -20.42
N VAL A 136 22.37 -25.93 -21.22
CA VAL A 136 22.15 -24.50 -21.46
C VAL A 136 21.52 -24.34 -22.84
N THR A 137 20.25 -23.95 -22.87
CA THR A 137 19.44 -23.82 -24.10
C THR A 137 19.42 -22.38 -24.59
N GLN A 138 19.03 -22.15 -25.86
CA GLN A 138 18.88 -20.79 -26.40
C GLN A 138 17.96 -19.89 -25.54
N PRO A 139 16.81 -20.36 -25.04
CA PRO A 139 15.99 -19.59 -24.09
C PRO A 139 16.73 -19.16 -22.82
N ASP A 140 17.69 -19.95 -22.32
CA ASP A 140 18.47 -19.59 -21.14
C ASP A 140 19.43 -18.43 -21.41
N ILE A 141 20.01 -18.40 -22.61
CA ILE A 141 20.89 -17.31 -23.07
C ILE A 141 20.06 -16.04 -23.29
N ASP A 142 18.93 -16.15 -23.99
CA ASP A 142 18.04 -15.02 -24.27
C ASP A 142 17.47 -14.39 -22.98
N ALA A 143 17.21 -15.23 -21.96
CA ALA A 143 16.74 -14.77 -20.65
C ALA A 143 17.71 -13.76 -19.99
N ILE A 144 19.03 -13.89 -20.19
CA ILE A 144 20.01 -12.92 -19.67
C ILE A 144 19.78 -11.55 -20.31
N ASN A 145 19.56 -11.49 -21.62
CA ASN A 145 19.36 -10.23 -22.31
C ASN A 145 18.04 -9.56 -21.89
N THR A 146 16.96 -10.34 -21.81
CA THR A 146 15.66 -9.84 -21.32
C THR A 146 15.76 -9.34 -19.88
N LEU A 147 16.26 -10.15 -18.95
CA LEU A 147 16.33 -9.80 -17.52
C LEU A 147 17.30 -8.65 -17.26
N SER A 148 18.41 -8.53 -18.01
CA SER A 148 19.34 -7.40 -17.85
C SER A 148 18.74 -6.09 -18.37
N SER A 149 17.98 -6.12 -19.47
CA SER A 149 17.19 -4.97 -19.94
C SER A 149 16.14 -4.55 -18.92
N ASP A 150 15.37 -5.50 -18.39
CA ASP A 150 14.37 -5.23 -17.35
C ASP A 150 15.02 -4.66 -16.09
N TYR A 151 16.16 -5.23 -15.67
CA TYR A 151 16.94 -4.73 -14.54
C TYR A 151 17.40 -3.29 -14.76
N LEU A 152 17.90 -2.96 -15.96
CA LEU A 152 18.35 -1.61 -16.31
C LEU A 152 17.21 -0.58 -16.19
N THR A 153 15.98 -0.95 -16.60
CA THR A 153 14.80 -0.09 -16.44
C THR A 153 14.35 0.05 -14.98
N ALA A 154 14.58 -0.98 -14.15
CA ALA A 154 14.20 -0.98 -12.74
C ALA A 154 15.12 -0.13 -11.86
N ILE A 155 16.39 0.07 -12.24
CA ILE A 155 17.38 0.86 -11.49
C ILE A 155 16.86 2.28 -11.13
N PRO A 156 16.41 3.12 -12.08
CA PRO A 156 15.97 4.47 -11.78
C PRO A 156 14.53 4.55 -11.21
N ALA A 157 13.74 3.47 -11.31
CA ALA A 157 12.29 3.51 -11.10
C ALA A 157 11.88 4.04 -9.71
N LYS A 158 12.57 3.60 -8.65
CA LYS A 158 12.28 4.07 -7.27
C LYS A 158 12.53 5.58 -7.13
N ARG A 159 13.65 6.07 -7.66
CA ARG A 159 14.00 7.50 -7.61
C ARG A 159 13.02 8.34 -8.43
N ALA A 160 12.63 7.86 -9.61
CA ALA A 160 11.63 8.51 -10.45
C ALA A 160 10.28 8.63 -9.72
N ALA A 161 9.81 7.57 -9.07
CA ALA A 161 8.56 7.57 -8.32
C ALA A 161 8.58 8.55 -7.12
N VAL A 162 9.69 8.58 -6.36
CA VAL A 162 9.88 9.54 -5.26
C VAL A 162 9.88 10.99 -5.78
N SER A 163 10.59 11.24 -6.89
CA SER A 163 10.62 12.55 -7.54
C SER A 163 9.23 13.00 -8.00
N ALA A 164 8.47 12.10 -8.62
CA ALA A 164 7.10 12.36 -9.06
C ALA A 164 6.18 12.68 -7.87
N SER A 165 6.33 11.97 -6.75
CA SER A 165 5.55 12.21 -5.53
C SER A 165 5.86 13.59 -4.92
N LYS A 166 7.14 13.97 -4.88
CA LYS A 166 7.58 15.30 -4.40
C LYS A 166 7.05 16.42 -5.29
N THR A 167 7.13 16.24 -6.61
CA THR A 167 6.59 17.20 -7.58
C THR A 167 5.07 17.32 -7.45
N SER A 168 4.36 16.20 -7.32
CA SER A 168 2.91 16.18 -7.12
C SER A 168 2.50 16.90 -5.83
N THR A 169 3.27 16.75 -4.75
CA THR A 169 3.08 17.48 -3.48
C THR A 169 3.16 19.00 -3.70
N ALA A 170 4.16 19.46 -4.46
CA ALA A 170 4.30 20.87 -4.80
C ALA A 170 3.17 21.37 -5.71
N ASN A 171 2.79 20.57 -6.70
CA ASN A 171 1.71 20.89 -7.63
C ASN A 171 0.36 21.00 -6.92
N ILE A 172 0.02 20.08 -6.01
CA ILE A 172 -1.18 20.18 -5.17
C ILE A 172 -1.23 21.54 -4.46
N LYS A 173 -0.13 21.94 -3.79
CA LYS A 173 -0.06 23.24 -3.10
C LYS A 173 -0.29 24.42 -4.05
N ASN A 174 0.27 24.38 -5.25
CA ASN A 174 0.11 25.45 -6.24
C ASN A 174 -1.30 25.47 -6.82
N THR A 175 -1.87 24.32 -7.16
CA THR A 175 -3.24 24.21 -7.69
C THR A 175 -4.28 24.69 -6.67
N PHE A 176 -4.07 24.46 -5.36
CA PHE A 176 -4.92 25.06 -4.33
C PHE A 176 -4.89 26.60 -4.31
N LYS A 177 -3.73 27.22 -4.58
CA LYS A 177 -3.64 28.69 -4.71
C LYS A 177 -4.37 29.19 -5.95
N GLU A 178 -4.26 28.46 -7.06
CA GLU A 178 -4.99 28.77 -8.28
C GLU A 178 -6.50 28.65 -8.09
N LEU A 179 -6.96 27.60 -7.41
CA LEU A 179 -8.36 27.42 -7.01
C LEU A 179 -8.83 28.58 -6.13
N ASP A 180 -8.06 28.99 -5.12
CA ASP A 180 -8.40 30.16 -4.31
C ASP A 180 -8.56 31.43 -5.13
N ASN A 181 -7.68 31.65 -6.09
CA ASN A 181 -7.76 32.81 -6.96
C ASN A 181 -8.98 32.75 -7.89
N LEU A 182 -9.35 31.57 -8.39
CA LEU A 182 -10.56 31.39 -9.19
C LEU A 182 -11.82 31.66 -8.37
N PHE A 183 -11.90 31.13 -7.14
CA PHE A 183 -13.05 31.39 -6.27
C PHE A 183 -13.09 32.86 -5.82
N LYS A 184 -12.06 33.35 -5.14
CA LYS A 184 -12.07 34.68 -4.50
C LYS A 184 -11.91 35.83 -5.50
N GLY A 185 -11.09 35.63 -6.52
CA GLY A 185 -10.78 36.66 -7.51
C GLY A 185 -11.81 36.76 -8.62
N LYS A 186 -12.60 35.70 -8.88
CA LYS A 186 -13.58 35.67 -9.96
C LYS A 186 -14.97 35.27 -9.48
N LEU A 187 -15.16 34.01 -9.10
CA LEU A 187 -16.50 33.44 -8.90
C LEU A 187 -17.29 34.15 -7.78
N ASP A 188 -16.65 34.41 -6.64
CA ASP A 188 -17.24 35.10 -5.48
C ASP A 188 -17.75 36.51 -5.89
N ASN A 189 -17.01 37.21 -6.77
CA ASN A 189 -17.40 38.53 -7.28
C ASN A 189 -18.55 38.45 -8.29
N LEU A 190 -18.49 37.47 -9.20
CA LEU A 190 -19.56 37.25 -10.18
C LEU A 190 -20.87 36.83 -9.51
N LEU A 191 -20.83 36.15 -8.36
CA LEU A 191 -22.05 35.72 -7.69
C LEU A 191 -22.75 36.85 -6.90
N ILE A 192 -22.10 38.00 -6.69
CA ILE A 192 -22.75 39.19 -6.09
C ILE A 192 -23.97 39.63 -6.91
N LEU A 193 -23.98 39.37 -8.23
CA LEU A 193 -25.13 39.66 -9.11
C LEU A 193 -26.44 39.02 -8.62
N PHE A 194 -26.38 37.91 -7.87
CA PHE A 194 -27.55 37.20 -7.36
C PHE A 194 -27.96 37.62 -5.95
N GLN A 195 -27.19 38.48 -5.27
CA GLN A 195 -27.44 38.85 -3.88
C GLN A 195 -28.86 39.40 -3.64
N VAL A 196 -29.38 40.20 -4.58
CA VAL A 196 -30.74 40.76 -4.52
C VAL A 196 -31.71 39.94 -5.38
N PRO A 197 -31.43 39.65 -6.67
CA PRO A 197 -32.40 39.01 -7.55
C PRO A 197 -32.67 37.53 -7.22
N ASN A 198 -31.73 36.84 -6.56
CA ASN A 198 -31.87 35.45 -6.14
C ASN A 198 -31.12 35.19 -4.83
N SER A 199 -31.59 35.81 -3.75
CA SER A 199 -30.93 35.81 -2.45
C SER A 199 -30.82 34.42 -1.83
N THR A 200 -31.78 33.53 -2.05
CA THR A 200 -31.71 32.12 -1.60
C THR A 200 -30.51 31.41 -2.20
N PHE A 201 -30.36 31.44 -3.53
CA PHE A 201 -29.20 30.86 -4.20
C PHE A 201 -27.88 31.46 -3.73
N TYR A 202 -27.82 32.79 -3.60
CA TYR A 202 -26.62 33.46 -3.10
C TYR A 202 -26.24 33.00 -1.68
N ASN A 203 -27.21 32.87 -0.79
CA ASN A 203 -26.99 32.42 0.58
C ASN A 203 -26.57 30.94 0.64
N GLU A 204 -27.18 30.06 -0.15
CA GLU A 204 -26.76 28.66 -0.29
C GLU A 204 -25.31 28.54 -0.77
N TYR A 205 -24.93 29.34 -1.78
CA TYR A 205 -23.56 29.42 -2.25
C TYR A 205 -22.61 29.87 -1.13
N LYS A 206 -22.94 30.95 -0.41
CA LYS A 206 -22.11 31.45 0.69
C LYS A 206 -21.98 30.43 1.82
N ALA A 207 -23.03 29.70 2.15
CA ALA A 207 -22.99 28.63 3.14
C ALA A 207 -22.04 27.51 2.68
N ALA A 208 -22.16 27.06 1.42
CA ALA A 208 -21.32 26.02 0.84
C ALA A 208 -19.83 26.42 0.71
N ARG A 209 -19.52 27.73 0.72
CA ARG A 209 -18.15 28.28 0.72
C ARG A 209 -17.48 28.25 2.11
N THR A 210 -18.18 27.78 3.14
CA THR A 210 -17.61 27.64 4.49
C THR A 210 -16.78 26.37 4.58
N ILE A 211 -15.56 26.47 5.09
CA ILE A 211 -14.71 25.31 5.34
C ILE A 211 -15.14 24.69 6.67
N ILE A 212 -15.57 23.44 6.62
CA ILE A 212 -15.89 22.65 7.80
C ILE A 212 -14.67 21.83 8.16
N ASP A 213 -14.23 21.90 9.42
CA ASP A 213 -13.15 21.07 9.93
C ASP A 213 -13.69 19.67 10.24
N LEU A 214 -13.44 18.72 9.36
CA LEU A 214 -13.79 17.33 9.56
C LEU A 214 -12.62 16.66 10.27
N GLY A 215 -12.78 16.41 11.57
CA GLY A 215 -11.78 15.66 12.33
C GLY A 215 -11.56 14.27 11.74
N VAL A 216 -10.31 13.81 11.74
CA VAL A 216 -9.97 12.43 11.37
C VAL A 216 -10.58 11.49 12.40
N ARG A 217 -11.54 10.66 11.98
CA ARG A 217 -12.00 9.55 12.81
C ARG A 217 -10.95 8.44 12.72
N HIS A 218 -10.19 8.24 13.80
CA HIS A 218 -9.39 7.04 13.93
C HIS A 218 -10.30 5.87 14.26
N GLU A 219 -10.85 5.21 13.23
CA GLU A 219 -11.31 3.83 13.41
C GLU A 219 -10.06 2.99 13.65
N THR A 220 -9.87 2.58 14.90
CA THR A 220 -8.76 1.70 15.23
C THR A 220 -9.14 0.34 14.64
N GLU A 221 -8.46 -0.08 13.58
CA GLU A 221 -8.51 -1.46 13.09
C GLU A 221 -8.10 -2.39 14.24
N LYS A 222 -9.06 -3.07 14.87
CA LYS A 222 -8.83 -4.02 15.98
C LYS A 222 -9.12 -5.44 15.54
N THR A 223 -8.38 -6.41 16.06
CA THR A 223 -8.63 -7.84 15.84
C THR A 223 -8.92 -8.47 17.20
N LEU A 224 -10.19 -8.76 17.48
CA LEU A 224 -10.67 -9.00 18.85
C LEU A 224 -11.03 -10.46 19.08
N ILE A 225 -10.60 -11.01 20.21
CA ILE A 225 -11.16 -12.24 20.79
C ILE A 225 -11.94 -11.81 22.02
N SER A 226 -13.25 -11.97 21.97
CA SER A 226 -14.19 -11.64 23.04
C SER A 226 -14.93 -12.89 23.51
N GLY A 227 -15.69 -12.78 24.59
CA GLY A 227 -16.48 -13.89 25.11
C GLY A 227 -16.99 -13.62 26.51
N THR A 228 -17.68 -14.61 27.04
CA THR A 228 -18.09 -14.67 28.44
C THR A 228 -17.61 -15.97 29.06
N VAL A 229 -17.21 -15.91 30.32
CA VAL A 229 -16.80 -17.07 31.11
C VAL A 229 -17.92 -17.39 32.09
N GLU A 230 -18.53 -18.56 31.94
CA GLU A 230 -19.67 -18.99 32.73
C GLU A 230 -19.38 -20.29 33.47
N ASN A 231 -20.13 -20.56 34.53
CA ASN A 231 -20.11 -21.84 35.23
C ASN A 231 -20.91 -22.87 34.43
N PHE A 232 -20.31 -24.01 34.12
CA PHE A 232 -20.94 -25.09 33.33
C PHE A 232 -22.25 -25.61 33.94
N GLU A 233 -22.36 -25.68 35.27
CA GLU A 233 -23.53 -26.23 35.95
C GLU A 233 -24.66 -25.21 36.12
N THR A 234 -24.32 -23.95 36.41
CA THR A 234 -25.30 -22.94 36.79
C THR A 234 -25.58 -21.90 35.71
N GLU A 235 -24.80 -21.89 34.62
CA GLU A 235 -24.85 -20.89 33.54
C GLU A 235 -24.68 -19.44 34.05
N PHE A 236 -24.11 -19.27 35.24
CA PHE A 236 -23.86 -17.94 35.80
C PHE A 236 -22.48 -17.44 35.42
N PRO A 237 -22.32 -16.14 35.14
CA PRO A 237 -21.02 -15.56 34.81
C PRO A 237 -20.04 -15.69 35.97
N ILE A 238 -18.79 -16.02 35.64
CA ILE A 238 -17.70 -16.17 36.60
C ILE A 238 -16.91 -14.87 36.63
N ASN A 239 -17.02 -14.18 37.77
CA ASN A 239 -16.19 -13.02 38.07
C ASN A 239 -14.74 -13.42 38.40
N GLU A 240 -13.81 -12.57 38.02
CA GLU A 240 -12.37 -12.69 38.21
C GLU A 240 -11.77 -14.03 37.72
N ALA A 241 -12.27 -14.53 36.58
CA ALA A 241 -11.59 -15.56 35.81
C ALA A 241 -10.46 -14.90 35.01
N TYR A 242 -9.27 -15.48 35.06
CA TYR A 242 -8.10 -15.00 34.35
C TYR A 242 -8.06 -15.60 32.94
N VAL A 243 -8.26 -14.79 31.91
CA VAL A 243 -8.25 -15.15 30.49
C VAL A 243 -6.96 -14.65 29.85
N TRP A 244 -6.25 -15.47 29.07
CA TRP A 244 -5.05 -15.01 28.37
C TRP A 244 -4.81 -15.69 27.02
N ILE A 245 -4.16 -14.95 26.12
CA ILE A 245 -3.69 -15.44 24.82
C ILE A 245 -2.21 -15.82 24.94
N VAL A 246 -1.90 -17.11 24.78
CA VAL A 246 -0.56 -17.65 25.07
C VAL A 246 0.52 -17.02 24.20
N GLU A 247 0.30 -16.93 22.89
CA GLU A 247 1.29 -16.48 21.91
C GLU A 247 1.60 -14.97 22.02
N LYS A 248 0.67 -14.21 22.60
CA LYS A 248 0.77 -12.76 22.75
C LYS A 248 1.18 -12.33 24.16
N GLY A 249 0.97 -13.19 25.15
CA GLY A 249 1.17 -12.84 26.56
C GLY A 249 0.24 -11.72 27.03
N ILE A 250 -0.90 -11.51 26.36
CA ILE A 250 -1.93 -10.55 26.76
C ILE A 250 -2.98 -11.28 27.59
N SER A 251 -3.56 -10.57 28.56
CA SER A 251 -4.50 -11.16 29.50
C SER A 251 -5.59 -10.18 29.92
N TYR A 252 -6.71 -10.72 30.34
CA TYR A 252 -7.86 -10.02 30.89
C TYR A 252 -8.37 -10.77 32.12
N THR A 253 -8.97 -10.06 33.08
CA THR A 253 -9.63 -10.68 34.23
C THR A 253 -11.09 -10.28 34.19
N THR A 254 -11.99 -11.26 34.10
CA THR A 254 -13.43 -11.02 33.89
C THR A 254 -14.05 -10.22 35.03
N GLY A 255 -15.04 -9.38 34.71
CA GLY A 255 -15.84 -8.66 35.68
C GLY A 255 -17.05 -9.48 36.20
N PRO A 256 -17.97 -8.86 36.95
CA PRO A 256 -19.17 -9.53 37.46
C PRO A 256 -20.10 -10.12 36.39
N ASP A 257 -19.99 -9.65 35.15
CA ASP A 257 -20.72 -10.13 33.98
C ASP A 257 -20.00 -11.26 33.23
N GLY A 258 -18.82 -11.68 33.71
CA GLY A 258 -18.04 -12.77 33.10
C GLY A 258 -17.42 -12.40 31.75
N ALA A 259 -17.61 -11.18 31.25
CA ALA A 259 -17.20 -10.78 29.92
C ALA A 259 -15.69 -10.50 29.84
N PHE A 260 -15.10 -10.76 28.68
CA PHE A 260 -13.74 -10.36 28.35
C PHE A 260 -13.63 -9.89 26.90
N THR A 261 -12.60 -9.09 26.62
CA THR A 261 -12.22 -8.72 25.26
C THR A 261 -10.71 -8.50 25.21
N LEU A 262 -10.04 -9.16 24.26
CA LEU A 262 -8.59 -9.12 24.06
C LEU A 262 -8.28 -8.78 22.61
N ASP A 263 -7.49 -7.73 22.38
CA ASP A 263 -7.04 -7.33 21.03
C ASP A 263 -5.72 -8.00 20.69
N VAL A 264 -5.73 -8.91 19.71
CA VAL A 264 -4.54 -9.63 19.24
C VAL A 264 -3.81 -8.90 18.11
N GLY A 265 -4.43 -7.87 17.52
CA GLY A 265 -3.85 -6.91 16.56
C GLY A 265 -3.41 -7.45 15.20
N GLN A 266 -3.40 -8.77 14.98
CA GLN A 266 -2.99 -9.38 13.72
C GLN A 266 -3.76 -10.69 13.48
N ALA A 267 -3.98 -11.02 12.21
CA ALA A 267 -4.47 -12.33 11.80
C ALA A 267 -3.54 -13.43 12.30
N GLY A 268 -4.10 -14.57 12.69
CA GLY A 268 -3.31 -15.68 13.19
C GLY A 268 -4.14 -16.78 13.81
N THR A 269 -3.42 -17.74 14.36
CA THR A 269 -3.99 -18.80 15.20
C THR A 269 -3.42 -18.61 16.61
N TYR A 270 -4.31 -18.68 17.60
CA TYR A 270 -4.02 -18.38 18.98
C TYR A 270 -4.54 -19.48 19.90
N THR A 271 -3.93 -19.57 21.07
CA THR A 271 -4.39 -20.41 22.18
C THR A 271 -5.01 -19.53 23.25
N VAL A 272 -6.28 -19.76 23.57
CA VAL A 272 -6.99 -19.10 24.67
C VAL A 272 -6.98 -20.00 25.88
N LYS A 273 -6.59 -19.47 27.04
CA LYS A 273 -6.66 -20.18 28.31
C LYS A 273 -7.43 -19.38 29.34
N VAL A 274 -8.20 -20.08 30.15
CA VAL A 274 -8.96 -19.48 31.25
C VAL A 274 -8.75 -20.26 32.54
N GLU A 275 -8.44 -19.54 33.61
CA GLU A 275 -8.23 -20.10 34.95
C GLU A 275 -9.02 -19.34 36.00
N LYS A 276 -9.67 -20.09 36.90
CA LYS A 276 -10.27 -19.57 38.13
C LYS A 276 -9.98 -20.56 39.26
N PRO A 277 -9.52 -20.11 40.45
CA PRO A 277 -9.42 -20.98 41.62
C PRO A 277 -10.76 -21.66 41.92
N GLY A 278 -10.74 -22.96 42.14
CA GLY A 278 -11.94 -23.79 42.30
C GLY A 278 -12.51 -24.38 41.01
N TYR A 279 -11.97 -24.04 39.84
CA TYR A 279 -12.38 -24.57 38.53
C TYR A 279 -11.25 -25.30 37.82
N ILE A 280 -11.62 -26.19 36.89
CA ILE A 280 -10.71 -26.82 35.93
C ILE A 280 -10.29 -25.76 34.90
N THR A 281 -9.00 -25.73 34.56
CA THR A 281 -8.46 -24.79 33.56
C THR A 281 -9.02 -25.13 32.19
N TYR A 282 -9.61 -24.14 31.52
CA TYR A 282 -10.06 -24.26 30.13
C TYR A 282 -8.92 -23.90 29.17
N THR A 283 -8.83 -24.61 28.05
CA THR A 283 -7.89 -24.33 26.97
C THR A 283 -8.56 -24.58 25.63
N GLU A 284 -8.54 -23.58 24.76
CA GLU A 284 -9.02 -23.68 23.38
C GLU A 284 -7.87 -23.39 22.43
N ASP A 285 -7.54 -24.42 21.63
CA ASP A 285 -6.46 -24.42 20.64
C ASP A 285 -6.87 -25.36 19.48
N PRO A 286 -7.02 -24.88 18.24
CA PRO A 286 -6.71 -23.52 17.76
C PRO A 286 -7.91 -22.55 17.75
N VAL A 287 -7.67 -21.26 18.05
CA VAL A 287 -8.58 -20.14 17.73
C VAL A 287 -8.00 -19.35 16.55
N THR A 288 -8.61 -19.45 15.37
CA THR A 288 -8.13 -18.78 14.14
C THR A 288 -8.96 -17.52 13.85
N ILE A 289 -8.30 -16.36 13.72
CA ILE A 289 -8.94 -15.07 13.46
C ILE A 289 -8.30 -14.33 12.28
N ALA A 290 -9.12 -13.71 11.43
CA ALA A 290 -8.65 -12.85 10.33
C ALA A 290 -8.29 -11.45 10.84
N LYS A 291 -7.54 -10.67 10.04
CA LYS A 291 -7.20 -9.28 10.41
C LYS A 291 -8.48 -8.44 10.35
N ASN A 292 -8.67 -7.59 11.36
CA ASN A 292 -9.81 -6.67 11.50
C ASN A 292 -11.15 -7.39 11.70
N ASP A 293 -11.09 -8.56 12.34
CA ASP A 293 -12.25 -9.40 12.65
C ASP A 293 -12.46 -9.50 14.17
N GLU A 294 -13.64 -9.95 14.57
CA GLU A 294 -13.97 -10.25 15.96
C GLU A 294 -14.54 -11.66 16.07
N ILE A 295 -13.97 -12.47 16.96
CA ILE A 295 -14.49 -13.79 17.32
C ILE A 295 -14.96 -13.76 18.76
N THR A 296 -16.16 -14.27 19.00
CA THR A 296 -16.74 -14.47 20.33
C THR A 296 -16.64 -15.94 20.71
N LEU A 297 -16.13 -16.22 21.91
CA LEU A 297 -16.00 -17.56 22.48
C LEU A 297 -17.03 -17.77 23.60
N ASP A 298 -17.69 -18.92 23.56
CA ASP A 298 -18.60 -19.38 24.61
C ASP A 298 -17.81 -20.28 25.57
N ILE A 299 -17.32 -19.72 26.69
CA ILE A 299 -16.42 -20.43 27.62
C ILE A 299 -17.20 -20.85 28.87
N GLN A 300 -17.24 -22.15 29.12
CA GLN A 300 -17.81 -22.73 30.33
C GLN A 300 -16.72 -23.43 31.17
N LEU A 301 -16.63 -23.08 32.46
CA LEU A 301 -15.71 -23.72 33.40
C LEU A 301 -16.42 -24.73 34.29
N GLU A 302 -15.86 -25.93 34.38
CA GLU A 302 -16.30 -26.98 35.30
C GLU A 302 -15.65 -26.79 36.70
N PRO A 303 -16.40 -26.87 37.80
CA PRO A 303 -15.84 -26.87 39.15
C PRO A 303 -14.90 -28.07 39.41
N LYS A 304 -13.86 -27.88 40.23
CA LYS A 304 -13.03 -28.98 40.72
C LYS A 304 -13.79 -29.79 41.76
N GLN A 305 -13.77 -31.12 41.62
CA GLN A 305 -14.30 -32.07 42.61
C GLN A 305 -13.52 -32.03 43.93
#